data_AF-A0A0L6VVI1-F1
#
_entry.id   AF-A0A0L6VVI1-F1
#
_cell.length_a   1.000
_cell.length_b   1.000
_cell.length_c   1.000
_cell.angle_alpha   90.00
_cell.angle_beta   90.00
_cell.angle_gamma   90.00
#
_symmetry.space_group_name_H-M   'P 1'
#
loop_
_entity.id
_entity.type
_entity.pdbx_description
1 polymer ?
#
loop_
_entity_poly.entity_id
_entity_poly.type
_entity_poly.pdbx_seq_one_letter_code
_entity_poly.pdbx_strand_id
1 'polypeptide(L)'
;MADNVRAARPAPSNSMASSTANNGFRQAMLKTALETIPQLNEENYSIWKDKMTALLKLRGVLAALNNTEAPLGESDNAELTMLLLSKMDSVTHQNVVTADNSESAQEIWSSIKERSRRTPWKPL
;
A
#
# COMPACT_ATOMS: atom_id res chain seq x y z
N MET A 1 -26.73 56.80 23.14
CA MET A 1 -27.34 55.47 22.91
C MET A 1 -27.88 55.50 21.48
N ALA A 2 -27.44 54.75 20.47
CA ALA A 2 -26.39 53.74 20.35
C ALA A 2 -25.99 53.68 18.85
N ASP A 3 -24.71 53.49 18.57
CA ASP A 3 -24.15 53.27 17.23
C ASP A 3 -24.60 51.93 16.63
N ASN A 4 -25.17 51.96 15.43
CA ASN A 4 -25.62 50.78 14.69
C ASN A 4 -24.50 50.27 13.77
N VAL A 5 -23.62 49.41 14.30
CA VAL A 5 -22.57 48.74 13.52
C VAL A 5 -23.16 47.54 12.80
N ARG A 6 -23.36 47.68 11.48
CA ARG A 6 -23.83 46.61 10.60
C ARG A 6 -22.71 45.60 10.38
N ALA A 7 -22.70 44.53 11.16
CA ALA A 7 -21.76 43.42 11.04
C ALA A 7 -21.89 42.74 9.67
N ALA A 8 -20.80 42.68 8.92
CA ALA A 8 -20.69 41.95 7.67
C ALA A 8 -20.80 40.43 7.94
N ARG A 9 -21.74 39.76 7.27
CA ARG A 9 -21.89 38.30 7.29
C ARG A 9 -20.68 37.64 6.63
N PRO A 10 -20.04 36.63 7.24
CA PRO A 10 -19.07 35.79 6.53
C PRO A 10 -19.80 34.91 5.52
N ALA A 11 -19.27 34.83 4.30
CA ALA A 11 -19.74 33.89 3.27
C ALA A 11 -19.41 32.44 3.67
N PRO A 12 -20.24 31.45 3.30
CA PRO A 12 -19.92 30.04 3.56
C PRO A 12 -18.69 29.62 2.73
N SER A 13 -17.62 29.22 3.43
CA SER A 13 -16.43 28.60 2.82
C SER A 13 -16.79 27.23 2.23
N ASN A 14 -17.11 27.20 0.94
CA ASN A 14 -17.41 25.98 0.17
C ASN A 14 -16.20 25.03 -0.03
N SER A 15 -15.05 25.30 0.59
CA SER A 15 -13.79 24.57 0.40
C SER A 15 -13.69 23.24 1.16
N MET A 16 -14.63 22.95 2.07
CA MET A 16 -14.59 21.75 2.93
C MET A 16 -15.25 20.51 2.28
N ALA A 17 -16.07 20.69 1.24
CA ALA A 17 -16.83 19.59 0.64
C ALA A 17 -16.02 18.76 -0.37
N SER A 18 -15.06 19.38 -1.07
CA SER A 18 -14.24 18.74 -2.11
C SER A 18 -13.17 17.80 -1.52
N SER A 19 -12.63 18.11 -0.34
CA SER A 19 -11.61 17.29 0.32
C SER A 19 -12.17 15.98 0.90
N THR A 20 -13.38 16.00 1.44
CA THR A 20 -14.01 14.83 2.08
C THR A 20 -14.47 13.78 1.07
N ALA A 21 -15.06 14.22 -0.06
CA ALA A 21 -15.53 13.32 -1.11
C ALA A 21 -14.38 12.57 -1.81
N ASN A 22 -13.27 13.25 -2.08
CA ASN A 22 -12.08 12.63 -2.68
C ASN A 22 -11.44 11.61 -1.71
N ASN A 23 -11.45 11.89 -0.41
CA ASN A 23 -10.98 10.94 0.59
C ASN A 23 -11.85 9.67 0.64
N GLY A 24 -13.18 9.80 0.62
CA GLY A 24 -14.10 8.66 0.64
C GLY A 24 -13.95 7.72 -0.55
N PHE A 25 -13.81 8.29 -1.76
CA PHE A 25 -13.56 7.49 -2.97
C PHE A 25 -12.22 6.74 -2.90
N ARG A 26 -11.14 7.41 -2.48
CA ARG A 26 -9.81 6.76 -2.34
C ARG A 26 -9.84 5.65 -1.28
N GLN A 27 -10.51 5.86 -0.16
CA GLN A 27 -10.68 4.83 0.87
C GLN A 27 -11.45 3.62 0.36
N ALA A 28 -12.56 3.83 -0.37
CA ALA A 28 -13.32 2.75 -0.99
C ALA A 28 -12.46 1.96 -1.99
N MET A 29 -11.70 2.66 -2.84
CA MET A 29 -10.78 2.02 -3.79
C MET A 29 -9.66 1.23 -3.09
N LEU A 30 -9.08 1.76 -2.00
CA LEU A 30 -8.08 1.04 -1.20
C LEU A 30 -8.68 -0.23 -0.59
N LYS A 31 -9.88 -0.13 -0.01
CA LYS A 31 -10.59 -1.27 0.56
C LYS A 31 -10.87 -2.34 -0.50
N THR A 32 -11.41 -1.95 -1.65
CA THR A 32 -11.67 -2.87 -2.77
C THR A 32 -10.38 -3.48 -3.32
N ALA A 33 -9.29 -2.71 -3.42
CA ALA A 33 -8.01 -3.25 -3.84
C ALA A 33 -7.49 -4.31 -2.85
N LEU A 34 -7.58 -4.04 -1.54
CA LEU A 34 -7.20 -5.01 -0.49
C LEU A 34 -8.03 -6.30 -0.57
N GLU A 35 -9.33 -6.21 -0.81
CA GLU A 35 -10.22 -7.37 -0.93
C GLU A 35 -9.98 -8.19 -2.20
N THR A 36 -9.62 -7.53 -3.30
CA THR A 36 -9.49 -8.18 -4.62
C THR A 36 -8.08 -8.66 -4.96
N ILE A 37 -7.06 -8.29 -4.18
CA ILE A 37 -5.71 -8.84 -4.31
C ILE A 37 -5.73 -10.31 -3.86
N PRO A 38 -5.38 -11.27 -4.76
CA PRO A 38 -5.31 -12.67 -4.41
C PRO A 38 -4.21 -12.94 -3.38
N GLN A 39 -4.23 -14.12 -2.77
CA GLN A 39 -3.04 -14.62 -2.07
C GLN A 39 -1.93 -14.86 -3.09
N LEU A 40 -0.73 -14.37 -2.83
CA LEU A 40 0.44 -14.58 -3.67
C LEU A 40 0.79 -16.06 -3.66
N ASN A 41 0.80 -16.63 -4.85
CA ASN A 41 1.38 -17.93 -5.12
C ASN A 41 2.12 -17.90 -6.46
N GLU A 42 2.70 -19.04 -6.81
CA GLU A 42 3.56 -19.23 -7.96
C GLU A 42 2.81 -19.03 -9.29
N GLU A 43 1.56 -19.47 -9.33
CA GLU A 43 0.71 -19.45 -10.53
C GLU A 43 0.15 -18.05 -10.81
N ASN A 44 -0.05 -17.24 -9.76
CA ASN A 44 -0.72 -15.96 -9.87
C ASN A 44 0.19 -14.75 -9.69
N TYR A 45 1.51 -14.95 -9.60
CA TYR A 45 2.49 -13.87 -9.37
C TYR A 45 2.25 -12.64 -10.27
N SER A 46 2.03 -12.83 -11.57
CA SER A 46 1.83 -11.70 -12.49
C SER A 46 0.58 -10.88 -12.12
N ILE A 47 -0.53 -11.57 -11.87
CA ILE A 47 -1.81 -10.94 -11.51
C ILE A 47 -1.69 -10.26 -10.13
N TRP A 48 -1.07 -10.95 -9.17
CA TRP A 48 -0.82 -10.43 -7.84
C TRP A 48 0.04 -9.17 -7.89
N LYS A 49 1.15 -9.21 -8.64
CA LYS A 49 2.10 -8.10 -8.80
C LYS A 49 1.41 -6.88 -9.38
N ASP A 50 0.60 -7.04 -10.42
CA ASP A 50 -0.11 -5.91 -11.05
C ASP A 50 -1.07 -5.24 -10.06
N LYS A 51 -1.89 -6.04 -9.35
CA LYS A 51 -2.84 -5.51 -8.36
C LYS A 51 -2.14 -4.89 -7.15
N MET A 52 -1.11 -5.53 -6.63
CA MET A 52 -0.34 -5.03 -5.49
C MET A 52 0.39 -3.73 -5.86
N THR A 53 1.01 -3.67 -7.06
CA THR A 53 1.66 -2.46 -7.56
C THR A 53 0.65 -1.31 -7.73
N ALA A 54 -0.56 -1.59 -8.22
CA ALA A 54 -1.62 -0.59 -8.33
C ALA A 54 -2.06 -0.06 -6.95
N LEU A 55 -2.21 -0.94 -5.95
CA LEU A 55 -2.52 -0.54 -4.58
C LEU A 55 -1.42 0.36 -3.99
N LEU A 56 -0.15 -0.03 -4.15
CA LEU A 56 0.99 0.75 -3.64
C LEU A 56 1.11 2.12 -4.32
N LYS A 57 0.74 2.23 -5.61
CA LYS A 57 0.62 3.51 -6.32
C LYS A 57 -0.51 4.37 -5.75
N LEU A 58 -1.67 3.76 -5.47
CA LEU A 58 -2.82 4.45 -4.89
C LEU A 58 -2.52 5.01 -3.49
N ARG A 59 -1.73 4.27 -2.71
CA ARG A 59 -1.21 4.66 -1.38
C ARG A 59 -0.08 5.69 -1.46
N GLY A 60 0.65 5.74 -2.58
CA GLY A 60 1.78 6.67 -2.79
C GLY A 60 3.13 6.16 -2.29
N VAL A 61 3.24 4.88 -1.91
CA VAL A 61 4.44 4.30 -1.26
C VAL A 61 5.32 3.48 -2.21
N LEU A 62 4.89 3.23 -3.46
CA LEU A 62 5.62 2.37 -4.39
C LEU A 62 7.07 2.83 -4.66
N ALA A 63 7.29 4.13 -4.80
CA ALA A 63 8.62 4.68 -5.07
C ALA A 63 9.56 4.43 -3.89
N ALA A 64 9.10 4.73 -2.67
CA ALA A 64 9.86 4.50 -1.44
C ALA A 64 10.12 2.99 -1.23
N LEU A 65 9.14 2.13 -1.50
CA LEU A 65 9.31 0.68 -1.39
C LEU A 65 10.35 0.11 -2.37
N ASN A 66 10.55 0.73 -3.53
CA ASN A 66 11.58 0.30 -4.48
C ASN A 66 12.94 0.97 -4.27
N ASN A 67 13.04 1.95 -3.37
CA ASN A 67 14.29 2.64 -3.09
C ASN A 67 15.04 1.93 -1.95
N THR A 68 16.08 1.16 -2.26
CA THR A 68 16.90 0.49 -1.24
C THR A 68 17.91 1.42 -0.57
N GLU A 69 18.07 2.65 -1.05
CA GLU A 69 19.02 3.62 -0.49
C GLU A 69 18.43 4.42 0.67
N ALA A 70 17.10 4.56 0.71
CA ALA A 70 16.39 5.29 1.75
C ALA A 70 15.41 4.36 2.49
N PRO A 71 15.51 4.24 3.82
CA PRO A 71 14.59 3.41 4.59
C PRO A 71 13.18 4.01 4.57
N LEU A 72 12.18 3.14 4.65
CA LEU A 72 10.80 3.55 4.89
C LEU A 72 10.65 4.16 6.29
N GLY A 73 9.69 5.07 6.44
CA GLY A 73 9.26 5.50 7.78
C GLY A 73 8.69 4.31 8.55
N GLU A 74 8.87 4.30 9.88
CA GLU A 74 8.51 3.17 10.75
C GLU A 74 7.07 2.69 10.53
N SER A 75 6.10 3.62 10.47
CA SER A 75 4.69 3.29 10.24
C SER A 75 4.44 2.67 8.87
N ASP A 76 5.01 3.25 7.80
CA ASP A 76 4.87 2.71 6.45
C ASP A 76 5.52 1.33 6.34
N ASN A 77 6.68 1.15 6.96
CA ASN A 77 7.36 -0.14 7.01
C ASN A 77 6.48 -1.20 7.71
N ALA A 78 5.99 -0.91 8.92
CA ALA A 78 5.16 -1.85 9.68
C ALA A 78 3.85 -2.21 8.94
N GLU A 79 3.16 -1.21 8.38
CA GLU A 79 1.92 -1.44 7.62
C GLU A 79 2.17 -2.28 6.36
N LEU A 80 3.23 -1.99 5.60
CA LEU A 80 3.54 -2.70 4.37
C LEU A 80 4.07 -4.11 4.62
N THR A 81 4.85 -4.30 5.68
CA THR A 81 5.28 -5.64 6.13
C THR A 81 4.05 -6.49 6.45
N MET A 82 3.13 -6.00 7.27
CA MET A 82 1.90 -6.71 7.60
C MET A 82 1.06 -7.01 6.34
N LEU A 83 0.93 -6.05 5.43
CA LEU A 83 0.20 -6.25 4.17
C LEU A 83 0.83 -7.36 3.33
N LEU A 84 2.15 -7.32 3.12
CA LEU A 84 2.86 -8.30 2.30
C LEU A 84 2.76 -9.71 2.91
N LEU A 85 3.01 -9.85 4.21
CA LEU A 85 2.90 -11.14 4.91
C LEU A 85 1.47 -11.70 4.85
N SER A 86 0.44 -10.86 5.04
CA SER A 86 -0.96 -11.30 5.01
C SER A 86 -1.44 -11.79 3.64
N LYS A 87 -0.73 -11.40 2.57
CA LYS A 87 -1.04 -11.73 1.19
C LYS A 87 -0.13 -12.81 0.63
N MET A 88 0.62 -13.54 1.47
CA MET A 88 1.39 -14.71 1.05
C MET A 88 0.73 -15.99 1.52
N ASP A 89 0.69 -16.99 0.64
CA ASP A 89 0.41 -18.35 1.08
C ASP A 89 1.58 -18.90 1.90
N SER A 90 1.34 -19.97 2.66
CA SER A 90 2.34 -20.52 3.57
C SER A 90 3.61 -21.03 2.85
N VAL A 91 3.48 -21.55 1.63
CA VAL A 91 4.62 -22.05 0.85
C VAL A 91 5.45 -20.87 0.36
N THR A 92 4.82 -19.83 -0.18
CA THR A 92 5.55 -18.61 -0.58
C THR A 92 6.21 -17.95 0.62
N HIS A 93 5.53 -17.87 1.76
CA HIS A 93 6.08 -17.27 2.98
C HIS A 93 7.39 -17.97 3.40
N GLN A 94 7.43 -19.31 3.47
CA GLN A 94 8.65 -20.04 3.83
C GLN A 94 9.81 -19.82 2.86
N ASN A 95 9.51 -19.54 1.60
CA ASN A 95 10.52 -19.36 0.56
C ASN A 95 11.05 -17.93 0.42
N VAL A 96 10.30 -16.95 0.93
CA VAL A 96 10.55 -15.52 0.74
C VAL A 96 10.94 -14.83 2.04
N VAL A 97 10.35 -15.23 3.16
CA VAL A 97 10.53 -14.58 4.46
C VAL A 97 11.60 -15.32 5.27
N THR A 98 12.61 -14.58 5.70
CA THR A 98 13.70 -15.04 6.55
C THR A 98 13.73 -14.22 7.84
N ALA A 99 14.53 -14.65 8.82
CA ALA A 99 14.72 -13.87 10.04
C ALA A 99 15.25 -12.46 9.73
N ASP A 100 16.15 -12.34 8.75
CA ASP A 100 16.78 -11.07 8.38
C ASP A 100 15.82 -10.07 7.73
N ASN A 101 14.87 -10.55 6.91
CA ASN A 101 13.98 -9.66 6.14
C ASN A 101 12.57 -9.50 6.72
N SER A 102 12.19 -10.29 7.72
CA SER A 102 10.81 -10.36 8.23
C SER A 102 10.27 -9.03 8.77
N GLU A 103 11.15 -8.09 9.13
CA GLU A 103 10.80 -6.78 9.66
C GLU A 103 10.89 -5.66 8.60
N SER A 104 11.31 -5.96 7.37
CA SER A 104 11.55 -4.96 6.32
C SER A 104 10.66 -5.18 5.10
N ALA A 105 9.72 -4.26 4.87
CA ALA A 105 8.84 -4.31 3.71
C ALA A 105 9.63 -4.21 2.39
N GLN A 106 10.71 -3.42 2.37
CA GLN A 106 11.58 -3.25 1.20
C GLN A 106 12.31 -4.55 0.83
N GLU A 107 12.79 -5.28 1.84
CA GLU A 107 13.50 -6.54 1.63
C GLU A 107 12.55 -7.68 1.26
N ILE A 108 11.37 -7.77 1.90
CA ILE A 108 10.33 -8.73 1.52
C ILE A 108 9.89 -8.47 0.07
N TRP A 109 9.59 -7.22 -0.28
CA TRP A 109 9.21 -6.85 -1.65
C TRP A 109 10.28 -7.20 -2.68
N SER A 110 11.55 -7.00 -2.34
CA SER A 110 12.68 -7.36 -3.20
C SER A 110 12.83 -8.86 -3.35
N SER A 111 12.66 -9.62 -2.26
CA SER A 111 12.72 -11.08 -2.25
C SER A 111 11.61 -11.71 -3.09
N ILE A 112 10.38 -11.18 -3.02
CA ILE A 112 9.27 -11.57 -3.90
C ILE A 112 9.63 -11.38 -5.38
N LYS A 113 10.17 -10.21 -5.74
CA LYS A 113 10.55 -9.89 -7.13
C LYS A 113 11.69 -10.79 -7.61
N GLU A 114 12.70 -11.01 -6.78
CA GLU A 114 13.86 -11.84 -7.11
C GLU A 114 13.44 -13.30 -7.32
N ARG A 115 12.60 -13.84 -6.43
CA ARG A 115 12.09 -15.21 -6.54
C ARG A 115 11.35 -15.44 -7.86
N SER A 116 10.56 -14.47 -8.33
CA SER A 116 9.86 -14.57 -9.62
C SER A 116 10.81 -14.64 -10.83
N ARG A 117 12.05 -14.17 -10.69
CA ARG A 117 13.06 -14.18 -11.76
C ARG A 117 13.92 -15.45 -11.78
N ARG A 118 13.99 -16.19 -10.66
CA ARG A 118 15.11 -17.12 -10.45
C ARG A 118 14.94 -18.54 -11.02
N THR A 119 13.73 -19.11 -11.18
CA THR A 119 13.45 -20.41 -11.89
C THR A 119 12.00 -20.88 -11.68
N PRO A 120 11.45 -21.81 -12.51
CA PRO A 120 10.10 -22.35 -12.31
C PRO A 120 10.03 -23.18 -11.02
N TRP A 121 8.93 -23.02 -10.30
CA TRP A 121 8.68 -23.55 -8.97
C TRP A 121 8.29 -25.04 -8.98
N LYS A 122 9.14 -25.91 -9.53
CA LYS A 122 9.04 -27.37 -9.35
C LYS A 122 10.36 -27.94 -8.88
N PRO A 123 10.38 -28.83 -7.87
CA PRO A 123 11.51 -29.72 -7.69
C PRO A 123 11.56 -30.68 -8.90
N LEU A 124 12.78 -31.01 -9.34
CA LEU A 124 13.04 -32.17 -10.20
C LEU A 124 12.76 -33.46 -9.43
#